data_AF-A0A100W7E6-F1
#
_entry.id   AF-A0A100W7E6-F1
#
_cell.length_a   1.000
_cell.length_b   1.000
_cell.length_c   1.000
_cell.angle_alpha   90.00
_cell.angle_beta   90.00
_cell.angle_gamma   90.00
#
_symmetry.space_group_name_H-M   'P 1'
#
loop_
_entity.id
_entity.type
_entity.pdbx_description
1 polymer ?
#
loop_
_entity_poly.entity_id
_entity_poly.type
_entity_poly.pdbx_seq_one_letter_code
_entity_poly.pdbx_strand_id
1 'polypeptide(L)'
;MNESHADLDPYAGVLSTCITAERGEYHVSVAAGHHDVAFADIRPSCSAIELCIDIAAGNPSPRVRRQLVDAVFHLDVMHNPVTLRATLPLGDVDLLDDVALHCVDIHTRAAGGSCLVDGHLTA
;
A
#
# COMPACT_ATOMS: atom_id res chain seq x y z
N MET A 1 32.85 -0.19 -25.39
CA MET A 1 32.48 0.99 -24.58
C MET A 1 31.03 1.32 -24.87
N ASN A 2 30.09 0.83 -24.07
CA ASN A 2 28.80 1.49 -23.88
C ASN A 2 28.16 0.91 -22.61
N GLU A 3 28.59 1.45 -21.49
CA GLU A 3 28.18 1.03 -20.15
C GLU A 3 27.04 1.94 -19.72
N SER A 4 25.97 1.31 -19.25
CA SER A 4 25.03 1.85 -18.27
C SER A 4 24.18 3.02 -18.73
N HIS A 5 22.99 2.67 -19.23
CA HIS A 5 21.79 3.47 -19.00
C HIS A 5 21.66 3.62 -17.47
N ALA A 6 22.25 4.68 -16.91
CA ALA A 6 21.92 5.13 -15.58
C ALA A 6 20.48 5.61 -15.68
N ASP A 7 19.56 4.65 -15.52
CA ASP A 7 18.23 4.88 -15.01
C ASP A 7 18.41 5.73 -13.75
N LEU A 8 18.34 7.05 -13.97
CA LEU A 8 18.30 8.04 -12.92
C LEU A 8 17.01 7.75 -12.18
N ASP A 9 17.06 6.86 -11.18
CA ASP A 9 15.97 6.63 -10.25
C ASP A 9 15.66 8.01 -9.66
N PRO A 10 14.62 8.71 -10.16
CA PRO A 10 14.33 10.08 -9.73
C PRO A 10 13.78 10.08 -8.30
N TYR A 11 13.69 8.88 -7.72
CA TYR A 11 13.20 8.53 -6.40
C TYR A 11 14.30 8.01 -5.47
N ALA A 12 15.58 8.09 -5.85
CA ALA A 12 16.71 7.87 -4.95
C ALA A 12 16.87 8.96 -3.85
N GLY A 13 15.89 9.86 -3.72
CA GLY A 13 15.75 10.78 -2.60
C GLY A 13 15.27 10.07 -1.33
N VAL A 14 15.45 10.75 -0.19
CA VAL A 14 14.94 10.27 1.11
C VAL A 14 13.40 10.14 1.01
N LEU A 15 12.91 8.90 1.06
CA LEU A 15 11.48 8.63 1.20
C LEU A 15 11.05 9.08 2.59
N SER A 16 10.03 9.93 2.65
CA SER A 16 9.41 10.39 3.88
C SER A 16 8.04 9.74 3.99
N THR A 17 7.89 8.86 4.98
CA THR A 17 6.60 8.26 5.32
C THR A 17 5.91 9.13 6.35
N CYS A 18 4.73 9.63 6.01
CA CYS A 18 3.86 10.40 6.89
C CYS A 18 2.69 9.52 7.30
N ILE A 19 2.49 9.33 8.61
CA ILE A 19 1.34 8.60 9.14
C ILE A 19 0.49 9.61 9.89
N THR A 20 -0.74 9.79 9.44
CA THR A 20 -1.73 10.67 10.05
C THR A 20 -2.87 9.81 10.56
N ALA A 21 -3.24 9.93 11.82
CA ALA A 21 -4.42 9.26 12.36
C ALA A 21 -5.48 10.30 12.68
N GLU A 22 -6.56 10.34 11.90
CA GLU A 22 -7.67 11.28 12.09
C GLU A 22 -8.97 10.54 12.39
N ARG A 23 -9.56 10.83 13.56
CA ARG A 23 -10.86 10.27 14.00
C ARG A 23 -10.99 8.74 14.02
N GLY A 24 -9.88 8.01 14.03
CA GLY A 24 -9.85 6.54 14.01
C GLY A 24 -9.50 5.95 12.65
N GLU A 25 -9.30 6.79 11.63
CA GLU A 25 -8.82 6.43 10.31
C GLU A 25 -7.31 6.74 10.26
N TYR A 26 -6.52 5.85 9.65
CA TYR A 26 -5.09 6.04 9.47
C TYR A 26 -4.82 6.32 8.00
N HIS A 27 -4.18 7.43 7.73
CA HIS A 27 -3.72 7.80 6.41
C HIS A 27 -2.20 7.75 6.39
N VAL A 28 -1.64 6.80 5.66
CA VAL A 28 -0.21 6.66 5.44
C VAL A 28 0.11 7.20 4.06
N SER A 29 0.97 8.19 3.95
CA SER A 29 1.42 8.69 2.65
C SER A 29 2.95 8.65 2.57
N VAL A 30 3.48 8.38 1.39
CA VAL A 30 4.91 8.33 1.11
C VAL A 30 5.22 9.38 0.07
N ALA A 31 6.04 10.34 0.48
CA ALA A 31 6.58 11.37 -0.39
C ALA A 31 8.07 11.12 -0.64
N ALA A 32 8.54 11.32 -1.88
CA ALA A 32 9.95 11.59 -2.12
C ALA A 32 10.16 13.03 -2.54
N GLY A 33 11.05 13.68 -1.80
CA GLY A 33 11.30 15.09 -1.97
C GLY A 33 10.05 15.92 -1.66
N HIS A 34 9.43 16.46 -2.71
CA HIS A 34 8.30 17.40 -2.60
C HIS A 34 7.00 16.84 -3.19
N HIS A 35 6.98 15.60 -3.68
CA HIS A 35 5.80 15.02 -4.31
C HIS A 35 5.37 13.75 -3.58
N ASP A 36 4.08 13.69 -3.22
CA ASP A 36 3.45 12.47 -2.74
C ASP A 36 3.30 11.50 -3.90
N VAL A 37 3.72 10.24 -3.72
CA VAL A 37 3.64 9.23 -4.79
C VAL A 37 2.82 8.03 -4.47
N ALA A 38 2.52 7.80 -3.20
CA ALA A 38 1.74 6.66 -2.80
C ALA A 38 1.09 6.97 -1.47
N PHE A 39 -0.18 6.65 -1.36
CA PHE A 39 -0.92 6.80 -0.12
C PHE A 39 -1.80 5.58 0.12
N ALA A 40 -1.99 5.27 1.39
CA ALA A 40 -2.82 4.21 1.89
C ALA A 40 -3.75 4.78 2.96
N ASP A 41 -5.04 4.60 2.75
CA ASP A 41 -6.09 4.97 3.69
C ASP A 41 -6.58 3.70 4.39
N ILE A 42 -6.58 3.70 5.72
CA ILE A 42 -6.95 2.57 6.56
C ILE A 42 -8.09 3.02 7.45
N ARG A 43 -9.27 2.46 7.20
CA ARG A 43 -10.49 2.76 7.93
C ARG A 43 -10.90 1.50 8.69
N PRO A 44 -10.44 1.33 9.95
CA PRO A 44 -10.89 0.24 10.78
C PRO A 44 -12.35 0.45 11.17
N SER A 45 -13.18 -0.54 10.82
CA SER A 45 -14.59 -0.64 11.22
C SER A 45 -14.76 -1.73 12.28
N CYS A 46 -15.92 -1.79 12.93
CA CYS A 46 -16.20 -2.74 14.01
C CYS A 46 -16.02 -4.22 13.65
N SER A 47 -16.00 -4.59 12.35
CA SER A 47 -15.88 -5.99 11.92
C SER A 47 -14.99 -6.19 10.69
N ALA A 48 -14.42 -5.12 10.13
CA ALA A 48 -13.56 -5.18 8.97
C ALA A 48 -12.64 -3.95 8.92
N ILE A 49 -11.50 -4.05 8.25
CA ILE A 49 -10.61 -2.92 7.99
C ILE A 49 -10.67 -2.64 6.49
N GLU A 50 -11.11 -1.44 6.12
CA GLU A 50 -11.00 -1.00 4.73
C GLU A 50 -9.62 -0.39 4.53
N LEU A 51 -8.84 -0.99 3.63
CA LEU A 51 -7.55 -0.48 3.20
C LEU A 51 -7.71 0.01 1.76
N CYS A 52 -7.34 1.23 1.45
CA CYS A 52 -7.34 1.77 0.09
C CYS A 52 -5.95 2.27 -0.22
N ILE A 53 -5.24 1.56 -1.08
CA ILE A 53 -3.92 1.97 -1.55
C ILE A 53 -4.09 2.59 -2.93
N ASP A 54 -3.54 3.77 -3.10
CA ASP A 54 -3.45 4.42 -4.38
C ASP A 54 -2.01 4.89 -4.60
N ILE A 55 -1.60 4.83 -5.85
CA ILE A 55 -0.22 5.07 -6.26
C ILE A 55 -0.28 6.10 -7.37
N ALA A 56 0.34 7.24 -7.14
CA ALA A 56 0.34 8.34 -8.08
C ALA A 56 0.89 7.90 -9.44
N ALA A 57 0.25 8.40 -10.51
CA ALA A 57 0.65 8.13 -11.87
C ALA A 57 2.06 8.71 -12.15
N GLY A 58 3.06 7.84 -12.08
CA GLY A 58 4.47 8.24 -12.28
C GLY A 58 5.48 7.09 -12.19
N ASN A 59 5.02 5.84 -12.12
CA ASN A 59 5.83 4.65 -11.90
C ASN A 59 6.77 4.79 -10.68
N PRO A 60 6.22 4.89 -9.46
CA PRO A 60 7.06 4.95 -8.28
C PRO A 60 7.89 3.67 -8.14
N SER A 61 9.12 3.85 -7.69
CA SER A 61 10.09 2.76 -7.53
C SER A 61 9.47 1.65 -6.66
N PRO A 62 9.74 0.36 -6.94
CA PRO A 62 9.20 -0.77 -6.15
C PRO A 62 9.48 -0.66 -4.64
N ARG A 63 10.56 0.05 -4.26
CA ARG A 63 10.86 0.40 -2.88
C ARG A 63 9.76 1.20 -2.17
N VAL A 64 9.11 2.13 -2.86
CA VAL A 64 8.03 2.97 -2.30
C VAL A 64 6.84 2.12 -1.92
N ARG A 65 6.41 1.23 -2.83
CA ARG A 65 5.30 0.31 -2.61
C ARG A 65 5.56 -0.57 -1.40
N ARG A 66 6.73 -1.20 -1.35
CA ARG A 66 7.12 -2.06 -0.23
C ARG A 66 7.20 -1.29 1.10
N GLN A 67 7.71 -0.07 1.09
CA GLN A 67 7.77 0.76 2.31
C GLN A 67 6.38 1.19 2.79
N LEU A 68 5.47 1.54 1.86
CA LEU A 68 4.09 1.88 2.20
C LEU A 68 3.39 0.66 2.82
N VAL A 69 3.48 -0.50 2.17
CA VAL A 69 2.85 -1.74 2.64
C VAL A 69 3.41 -2.15 4.00
N ASP A 70 4.74 -2.14 4.17
CA ASP A 70 5.40 -2.41 5.46
C ASP A 70 4.91 -1.44 6.55
N ALA A 71 4.85 -0.14 6.27
CA ALA A 71 4.36 0.86 7.23
C ALA A 71 2.87 0.66 7.59
N VAL A 72 2.04 0.25 6.62
CA VAL A 72 0.62 -0.06 6.83
C VAL A 72 0.45 -1.30 7.70
N PHE A 73 1.14 -2.39 7.39
CA PHE A 73 1.07 -3.64 8.16
C PHE A 73 1.74 -3.53 9.53
N HIS A 74 2.65 -2.57 9.74
CA HIS A 74 3.23 -2.27 11.05
C HIS A 74 2.24 -1.57 12.00
N LEU A 75 1.08 -1.14 11.54
CA LEU A 75 0.06 -0.54 12.41
C LEU A 75 -0.61 -1.61 13.27
N ASP A 76 -0.73 -1.35 14.57
CA ASP A 76 -1.38 -2.26 15.54
C ASP A 76 -2.80 -2.69 15.11
N VAL A 77 -3.52 -1.81 14.39
CA VAL A 77 -4.85 -2.15 13.85
C VAL A 77 -4.83 -3.32 12.87
N MET A 78 -3.73 -3.51 12.14
CA MET A 78 -3.53 -4.62 11.18
C MET A 78 -3.15 -5.93 11.87
N HIS A 79 -2.85 -5.93 13.16
CA HIS A 79 -2.56 -7.14 13.93
C HIS A 79 -3.81 -7.79 14.53
N ASN A 80 -4.98 -7.16 14.38
CA ASN A 80 -6.23 -7.69 14.90
C ASN A 80 -6.83 -8.71 13.90
N PRO A 81 -7.25 -9.91 14.33
CA PRO A 81 -7.85 -10.90 13.44
C PRO A 81 -9.27 -10.46 13.00
N VAL A 82 -9.32 -9.61 11.97
CA VAL A 82 -10.54 -9.09 11.35
C VAL A 82 -10.46 -9.20 9.83
N THR A 83 -11.60 -9.01 9.16
CA THR A 83 -11.67 -9.03 7.70
C THR A 83 -10.99 -7.77 7.13
N LEU A 84 -9.90 -7.92 6.39
CA LEU A 84 -9.30 -6.86 5.60
C LEU A 84 -9.99 -6.75 4.24
N ARG A 85 -10.28 -5.53 3.81
CA ARG A 85 -10.79 -5.19 2.49
C ARG A 85 -9.84 -4.18 1.86
N ALA A 86 -8.82 -4.68 1.17
CA ALA A 86 -7.88 -3.84 0.45
C ALA A 86 -8.43 -3.45 -0.93
N THR A 87 -8.21 -2.21 -1.34
CA THR A 87 -8.47 -1.69 -2.68
C THR A 87 -7.12 -1.28 -3.25
N LEU A 88 -6.75 -1.88 -4.37
CA LEU A 88 -5.45 -1.71 -5.02
C LEU A 88 -5.66 -1.22 -6.46
N PRO A 89 -4.74 -0.43 -7.04
CA PRO A 89 -4.81 -0.09 -8.45
C PRO A 89 -4.63 -1.34 -9.32
N LEU A 90 -5.43 -1.47 -10.38
CA LEU A 90 -5.35 -2.62 -11.27
C LEU A 90 -4.00 -2.59 -12.04
N GLY A 91 -3.21 -3.64 -11.88
CA GLY A 91 -1.89 -3.79 -12.54
C GLY A 91 -0.71 -3.90 -11.58
N ASP A 92 -0.90 -3.61 -10.29
CA ASP A 92 0.16 -3.73 -9.29
C ASP A 92 0.12 -5.11 -8.61
N VAL A 93 0.66 -6.12 -9.32
CA VAL A 93 0.70 -7.51 -8.85
C VAL A 93 1.63 -7.71 -7.65
N ASP A 94 2.67 -6.90 -7.54
CA ASP A 94 3.64 -6.94 -6.43
C ASP A 94 2.97 -6.50 -5.12
N LEU A 95 2.21 -5.40 -5.17
CA LEU A 95 1.39 -4.93 -4.05
C LEU A 95 0.34 -5.96 -3.64
N LEU A 96 -0.29 -6.64 -4.61
CA LEU A 96 -1.23 -7.71 -4.33
C LEU A 96 -0.56 -8.90 -3.65
N ASP A 97 0.60 -9.34 -4.12
CA ASP A 97 1.35 -10.46 -3.55
C ASP A 97 1.80 -10.16 -2.12
N ASP A 98 2.28 -8.94 -1.87
CA ASP A 98 2.72 -8.50 -0.54
C ASP A 98 1.53 -8.45 0.44
N VAL A 99 0.41 -7.82 0.06
CA VAL A 99 -0.84 -7.87 0.85
C VAL A 99 -1.32 -9.30 1.06
N ALA A 100 -1.16 -10.15 0.03
CA ALA A 100 -1.59 -11.53 0.09
C ALA A 100 -0.74 -12.40 1.02
N LEU A 101 0.52 -12.04 1.23
CA LEU A 101 1.40 -12.72 2.17
C LEU A 101 0.97 -12.49 3.63
N HIS A 102 0.34 -11.35 3.92
CA HIS A 102 -0.11 -10.95 5.26
C HIS A 102 -1.58 -11.32 5.56
N CYS A 103 -2.31 -11.88 4.60
CA CYS A 103 -3.71 -12.27 4.76
C CYS A 103 -3.92 -13.77 4.53
N VAL A 104 -4.92 -14.32 5.21
CA VAL A 104 -5.42 -15.68 5.00
C VAL A 104 -6.82 -15.62 4.39
N ASP A 105 -7.23 -16.67 3.67
CA ASP A 105 -8.54 -16.75 3.02
C ASP A 105 -8.81 -15.57 2.06
N ILE A 106 -7.90 -15.39 1.11
CA ILE A 106 -7.92 -14.23 0.22
C ILE A 106 -8.82 -14.46 -0.98
N HIS A 107 -9.69 -13.50 -1.17
CA HIS A 107 -10.61 -13.37 -2.27
C HIS A 107 -10.26 -12.08 -3.02
N THR A 108 -9.89 -12.20 -4.28
CA THR A 108 -9.65 -11.05 -5.15
C THR A 108 -10.78 -10.90 -6.13
N ARG A 109 -11.25 -9.66 -6.34
CA ARG A 109 -12.25 -9.33 -7.35
C ARG A 109 -11.88 -8.06 -8.07
N ALA A 110 -11.93 -8.11 -9.40
CA ALA A 110 -11.75 -6.91 -10.22
C ALA A 110 -12.96 -5.97 -10.07
N ALA A 111 -12.69 -4.69 -9.89
CA ALA A 111 -13.66 -3.61 -9.76
C ALA A 111 -13.33 -2.48 -10.76
N GLY A 112 -13.52 -2.76 -12.04
CA GLY A 112 -13.26 -1.79 -13.11
C GLY A 112 -11.77 -1.48 -13.25
N GLY A 113 -11.35 -0.31 -12.74
CA GLY A 113 -9.95 0.15 -12.76
C GLY A 113 -9.13 -0.21 -11.51
N SER A 114 -9.75 -0.89 -10.54
CA SER A 114 -9.10 -1.28 -9.28
C SER A 114 -9.33 -2.77 -9.01
N CYS A 115 -8.48 -3.36 -8.19
CA CYS A 115 -8.64 -4.70 -7.64
C CYS A 115 -9.07 -4.59 -6.18
N LEU A 116 -10.19 -5.20 -5.82
CA LEU A 116 -10.58 -5.37 -4.43
C LEU A 116 -10.06 -6.72 -3.94
N VAL A 117 -9.49 -6.72 -2.76
CA VAL A 117 -8.95 -7.89 -2.08
C VAL A 117 -9.64 -7.97 -0.74
N ASP A 118 -10.47 -8.99 -0.56
CA ASP A 118 -11.02 -9.34 0.72
C ASP A 118 -10.24 -10.52 1.31
N GLY A 119 -9.92 -10.46 2.60
CA GLY A 119 -9.17 -11.51 3.28
C GLY A 119 -9.25 -11.34 4.78
N HIS A 120 -8.68 -12.26 5.54
CA HIS A 120 -8.58 -12.17 6.99
C HIS A 120 -7.14 -11.90 7.40
N LEU A 121 -6.92 -10.94 8.30
CA LEU A 121 -5.57 -10.68 8.81
C LEU A 121 -5.09 -11.86 9.66
N THR A 122 -3.87 -12.33 9.40
CA THR A 122 -3.20 -13.27 10.30
C THR A 122 -2.57 -12.47 11.43
N ALA A 123 -3.05 -12.70 12.66
CA ALA A 123 -2.49 -12.11 13.88
C ALA A 123 -1.07 -12.65 14.16
#